data_AF-A0A3P7QBW5-F1
#
_entry.id   AF-A0A3P7QBW5-F1
#
_cell.length_a   1.000
_cell.length_b   1.000
_cell.length_c   1.000
_cell.angle_alpha   90.00
_cell.angle_beta   90.00
_cell.angle_gamma   90.00
#
_symmetry.space_group_name_H-M   'P 1'
#
loop_
_entity.id
_entity.type
_entity.pdbx_description
1 polymer ?
#
loop_
_entity_poly.entity_id
_entity_poly.type
_entity_poly.pdbx_seq_one_letter_code
_entity_poly.pdbx_strand_id
1 'polypeptide(L)'
;MRPYDKLCEVIKKDGPNGLDYSDYTINVYKQIAKCSEAMHKEHLVPDFVPALGSDIKYKLEEGIEVLDVGCGNGLHSTILAQEFPKSHFIGIDFTEDAIDLAKEQRRANGEKIDNLTFLQMDGTKMDTEWTNKFDLVIVFDACHDQTRPDLVSSRLQFFFLAISFSR
;
A
#
# COMPACT_ATOMS: atom_id res chain seq x y z
N MET A 1 -7.47 20.31 14.94
CA MET A 1 -8.37 19.51 15.79
C MET A 1 -9.63 19.21 14.99
N ARG A 2 -9.59 18.29 14.01
CA ARG A 2 -10.67 18.17 13.00
C ARG A 2 -11.41 16.81 12.94
N PRO A 3 -10.82 15.64 13.26
CA PRO A 3 -11.60 14.40 13.30
C PRO A 3 -12.28 14.13 14.66
N TYR A 4 -11.76 14.71 15.76
CA TYR A 4 -12.25 14.40 17.12
C TYR A 4 -13.73 14.77 17.34
N ASP A 5 -14.15 15.95 16.88
CA ASP A 5 -15.53 16.40 17.05
C ASP A 5 -16.49 15.52 16.23
N LYS A 6 -16.11 15.16 15.00
CA LYS A 6 -16.87 14.22 14.17
C LYS A 6 -16.92 12.82 14.80
N LEU A 7 -15.82 12.35 15.39
CA LEU A 7 -15.78 11.08 16.11
C LEU A 7 -16.73 11.08 17.31
N CYS A 8 -16.85 12.21 18.02
CA CYS A 8 -17.82 12.36 19.09
C CYS A 8 -19.26 12.25 18.57
N GLU A 9 -19.55 12.69 17.34
CA GLU A 9 -20.86 12.48 16.71
C GLU A 9 -21.11 11.01 16.34
N VAL A 10 -20.10 10.29 15.83
CA VAL A 10 -20.17 8.85 15.50
C VAL A 10 -20.56 8.00 16.71
N ILE A 11 -20.02 8.29 17.90
CA ILE A 11 -20.25 7.48 19.11
C ILE A 11 -21.68 7.64 19.66
N LYS A 12 -22.44 8.66 19.23
CA LYS A 12 -23.82 8.85 19.68
C LYS A 12 -24.70 7.71 19.20
N LYS A 13 -25.76 7.42 19.96
CA LYS A 13 -26.73 6.34 19.65
C LYS A 13 -27.29 6.42 18.23
N ASP A 14 -27.58 7.64 17.77
CA ASP A 14 -28.13 7.91 16.44
C ASP A 14 -27.08 8.55 15.50
N GLY A 15 -25.79 8.37 15.83
CA GLY A 15 -24.65 8.86 15.05
C GLY A 15 -24.45 8.08 13.75
N PRO A 16 -23.65 8.61 12.80
CA PRO A 16 -23.28 7.88 11.61
C PRO A 16 -22.43 6.64 11.95
N ASN A 17 -22.39 5.66 11.05
CA ASN A 17 -21.69 4.38 11.26
C ASN A 17 -20.15 4.50 11.30
N GLY A 18 -19.59 5.68 11.05
CA GLY A 18 -18.16 5.92 11.01
C GLY A 18 -17.84 7.30 10.47
N LEU A 19 -16.54 7.58 10.41
CA LEU A 19 -16.01 8.72 9.67
C LEU A 19 -15.81 8.35 8.21
N ASP A 20 -15.99 9.30 7.31
CA ASP A 20 -15.55 9.14 5.93
C ASP A 20 -14.03 9.19 5.87
N TYR A 21 -13.43 8.52 4.89
CA TYR A 21 -11.97 8.57 4.70
C TYR A 21 -11.46 10.01 4.50
N SER A 22 -12.28 10.87 3.90
CA SER A 22 -12.02 12.31 3.73
C SER A 22 -12.05 13.13 5.03
N ASP A 23 -12.58 12.58 6.12
CA ASP A 23 -12.60 13.27 7.43
C ASP A 23 -11.23 13.25 8.11
N TYR A 24 -10.40 12.27 7.77
CA TYR A 24 -9.00 12.26 8.17
C TYR A 24 -8.25 13.26 7.31
N THR A 25 -7.68 14.27 7.97
CA THR A 25 -6.91 15.29 7.26
C THR A 25 -5.65 14.69 6.65
N ILE A 26 -5.16 15.27 5.55
CA ILE A 26 -3.85 14.95 4.94
C ILE A 26 -2.69 14.86 5.95
N ASN A 27 -2.77 15.60 7.07
CA ASN A 27 -1.76 15.53 8.12
C ASN A 27 -1.73 14.19 8.84
N VAL A 28 -2.87 13.51 9.03
CA VAL A 28 -2.92 12.18 9.64
C VAL A 28 -2.21 11.18 8.72
N TYR A 29 -2.54 11.18 7.43
CA TYR A 29 -1.87 10.34 6.43
C TYR A 29 -0.36 10.60 6.37
N LYS A 30 0.05 11.87 6.41
CA LYS A 30 1.48 12.23 6.48
C LYS A 30 2.18 11.71 7.73
N GLN A 31 1.51 11.65 8.89
CA GLN A 31 2.10 11.07 10.10
C GLN A 31 2.20 9.55 10.01
N ILE A 32 1.14 8.88 9.54
CA ILE A 32 1.15 7.43 9.32
C ILE A 32 2.27 7.04 8.35
N ALA A 33 2.39 7.76 7.23
CA ALA A 33 3.46 7.55 6.26
C ALA A 33 4.86 7.73 6.87
N LYS A 34 5.06 8.73 7.74
CA LYS A 34 6.34 8.92 8.46
C LYS A 34 6.65 7.78 9.44
N CYS A 35 5.65 7.30 10.17
CA CYS A 35 5.80 6.15 11.06
C CYS A 35 6.16 4.90 10.24
N SER A 36 5.47 4.67 9.12
CA SER A 36 5.75 3.57 8.20
C SER A 36 7.16 3.67 7.62
N GLU A 37 7.60 4.87 7.21
CA GLU A 37 8.97 5.09 6.74
C GLU A 37 10.00 4.74 7.82
N ALA A 38 9.83 5.24 9.03
CA ALA A 38 10.74 4.97 10.14
C ALA A 38 10.82 3.47 10.49
N MET A 39 9.73 2.73 10.33
CA MET A 39 9.68 1.30 10.63
C MET A 39 10.22 0.42 9.50
N HIS A 40 9.94 0.78 8.26
CA HIS A 40 10.15 -0.13 7.13
C HIS A 40 11.38 0.19 6.30
N LYS A 41 11.81 1.46 6.18
CA LYS A 41 12.84 1.86 5.21
C LYS A 41 14.13 1.05 5.30
N GLU A 42 14.66 0.87 6.50
CA GLU A 42 15.93 0.15 6.74
C GLU A 42 15.76 -1.37 6.78
N HIS A 43 14.53 -1.87 6.93
CA HIS A 43 14.24 -3.29 7.16
C HIS A 43 13.54 -3.98 5.97
N LEU A 44 12.99 -3.20 5.03
CA LEU A 44 12.16 -3.72 3.95
C LEU A 44 12.93 -4.73 3.07
N VAL A 45 14.12 -4.35 2.61
CA VAL A 45 14.95 -5.24 1.78
C VAL A 45 15.66 -6.33 2.60
N PRO A 46 16.36 -6.02 3.72
CA PRO A 46 17.15 -7.04 4.41
C PRO A 46 16.34 -8.01 5.27
N ASP A 47 15.17 -7.60 5.79
CA ASP A 47 14.40 -8.42 6.74
C ASP A 47 13.04 -8.86 6.17
N PHE A 48 12.27 -7.95 5.58
CA PHE A 48 10.93 -8.27 5.10
C PHE A 48 10.95 -9.12 3.84
N VAL A 49 11.73 -8.74 2.81
CA VAL A 49 11.81 -9.51 1.55
C VAL A 49 12.17 -10.98 1.78
N PRO A 50 13.19 -11.33 2.60
CA PRO A 50 13.46 -12.73 2.94
C PRO A 50 12.33 -13.43 3.71
N ALA A 51 11.60 -12.69 4.54
CA ALA A 51 10.47 -13.24 5.30
C ALA A 51 9.26 -13.60 4.43
N LEU A 52 9.13 -13.02 3.23
CA LEU A 52 8.09 -13.38 2.25
C LEU A 52 8.31 -14.76 1.63
N GLY A 53 9.54 -15.28 1.67
CA GLY A 53 9.89 -16.59 1.13
C GLY A 53 11.36 -16.65 0.72
N SER A 54 11.96 -17.82 0.89
CA SER A 54 13.41 -18.01 0.64
C SER A 54 13.85 -17.73 -0.80
N ASP A 55 12.93 -17.82 -1.76
CA ASP A 55 13.17 -17.60 -3.18
C ASP A 55 12.72 -16.21 -3.68
N ILE A 56 12.00 -15.43 -2.87
CA ILE A 56 11.41 -14.14 -3.30
C ILE A 56 12.48 -13.13 -3.69
N LYS A 57 13.56 -13.01 -2.91
CA LYS A 57 14.69 -12.12 -3.25
C LYS A 57 15.26 -12.45 -4.62
N TYR A 58 15.49 -13.74 -4.89
CA TYR A 58 16.01 -14.20 -6.17
C TYR A 58 15.03 -13.93 -7.32
N LYS A 59 13.74 -14.17 -7.13
CA LYS A 59 12.71 -13.84 -8.13
C LYS A 59 12.68 -12.35 -8.45
N LEU A 60 12.76 -11.49 -7.43
CA LEU A 60 12.83 -10.03 -7.62
C LEU A 60 14.10 -9.61 -8.39
N GLU A 61 15.24 -10.25 -8.12
CA GLU A 61 16.50 -10.02 -8.85
C GLU A 61 16.48 -10.52 -10.30
N GLU A 62 15.71 -11.57 -10.60
CA GLU A 62 15.52 -12.10 -11.96
C GLU A 62 14.49 -11.31 -12.76
N GLY A 63 13.54 -10.67 -12.08
CA GLY A 63 12.50 -9.85 -12.68
C GLY A 63 11.14 -10.54 -12.64
N ILE A 64 10.20 -9.92 -11.92
CA ILE A 64 8.81 -10.36 -11.80
C ILE A 64 7.84 -9.18 -11.85
N GLU A 65 6.55 -9.46 -12.00
CA GLU A 65 5.48 -8.47 -11.90
C GLU A 65 4.94 -8.40 -10.47
N VAL A 66 4.98 -7.21 -9.86
CA VAL A 66 4.60 -6.97 -8.46
C VAL A 66 3.46 -5.96 -8.36
N LEU A 67 2.43 -6.30 -7.57
CA LEU A 67 1.31 -5.41 -7.23
C LEU A 67 1.38 -5.01 -5.75
N ASP A 68 1.32 -3.71 -5.48
CA ASP A 68 1.20 -3.14 -4.14
C ASP A 68 -0.20 -2.55 -3.94
N VAL A 69 -1.04 -3.22 -3.14
CA VAL A 69 -2.44 -2.81 -2.91
C VAL A 69 -2.53 -1.93 -1.67
N GLY A 70 -3.09 -0.73 -1.82
CA GLY A 70 -3.07 0.29 -0.77
C GLY A 70 -1.68 0.90 -0.62
N CYS A 71 -1.06 1.27 -1.74
CA CYS A 71 0.34 1.70 -1.77
C CYS A 71 0.59 3.03 -1.05
N GLY A 72 -0.46 3.79 -0.68
CA GLY A 72 -0.33 5.05 0.04
C GLY A 72 0.57 6.05 -0.70
N ASN A 73 1.58 6.60 -0.01
CA ASN A 73 2.59 7.50 -0.61
C ASN A 73 3.67 6.76 -1.43
N GLY A 74 3.50 5.47 -1.72
CA GLY A 74 4.36 4.71 -2.60
C GLY A 74 5.74 4.39 -2.05
N LEU A 75 5.96 4.52 -0.73
CA LEU A 75 7.26 4.30 -0.10
C LEU A 75 7.83 2.90 -0.43
N HIS A 76 7.08 1.84 -0.11
CA HIS A 76 7.55 0.46 -0.26
C HIS A 76 7.82 0.12 -1.72
N SER A 77 6.85 0.41 -2.59
CA SER A 77 6.99 0.27 -4.04
C SER A 77 8.21 1.01 -4.60
N THR A 78 8.49 2.23 -4.11
CA THR A 78 9.65 3.02 -4.54
C THR A 78 10.98 2.35 -4.14
N ILE A 79 11.11 1.94 -2.88
CA ILE A 79 12.31 1.27 -2.38
C ILE A 79 12.55 -0.03 -3.13
N LEU A 80 11.51 -0.86 -3.29
CA LEU A 80 11.63 -2.14 -3.98
C LEU A 80 11.95 -1.97 -5.47
N ALA A 81 11.36 -0.98 -6.15
CA ALA A 81 11.65 -0.72 -7.54
C ALA A 81 13.09 -0.24 -7.79
N GLN A 82 13.66 0.52 -6.84
CA GLN A 82 15.07 0.93 -6.88
C GLN A 82 16.02 -0.25 -6.63
N GLU A 83 15.70 -1.11 -5.66
CA GLU A 83 16.52 -2.27 -5.32
C GLU A 83 16.47 -3.37 -6.39
N PHE A 84 15.32 -3.55 -7.04
CA PHE A 84 15.06 -4.64 -7.99
C PHE A 84 14.68 -4.10 -9.37
N PRO A 85 15.64 -3.51 -10.12
CA PRO A 85 15.37 -2.81 -11.39
C PRO A 85 14.88 -3.72 -12.53
N LYS A 86 15.01 -5.05 -12.41
CA LYS A 86 14.46 -6.01 -13.39
C LYS A 86 12.98 -6.33 -13.15
N SER A 87 12.47 -6.10 -11.95
CA SER A 87 11.07 -6.33 -11.60
C SER A 87 10.23 -5.08 -11.90
N HIS A 88 8.96 -5.28 -12.26
CA HIS A 88 8.01 -4.19 -12.51
C HIS A 88 7.00 -4.10 -11.38
N PHE A 89 6.69 -2.87 -10.99
CA PHE A 89 5.86 -2.57 -9.84
C PHE A 89 4.66 -1.72 -10.26
N ILE A 90 3.48 -2.15 -9.85
CA ILE A 90 2.25 -1.37 -9.92
C ILE A 90 1.78 -1.13 -8.49
N GLY A 91 1.72 0.13 -8.07
CA GLY A 91 1.07 0.53 -6.83
C GLY A 91 -0.34 1.04 -7.09
N ILE A 92 -1.32 0.52 -6.36
CA ILE A 92 -2.70 1.00 -6.42
C ILE A 92 -3.17 1.54 -5.07
N ASP A 93 -3.94 2.62 -5.10
CA ASP A 93 -4.62 3.18 -3.93
C ASP A 93 -5.98 3.72 -4.32
N PHE A 94 -6.94 3.70 -3.39
CA PHE A 94 -8.31 4.16 -3.63
C PHE A 94 -8.38 5.69 -3.81
N THR A 95 -7.46 6.42 -3.18
CA THR A 95 -7.50 7.89 -3.13
C THR A 95 -6.54 8.56 -4.10
N GLU A 96 -7.00 9.61 -4.77
CA GLU A 96 -6.17 10.42 -5.66
C GLU A 96 -5.03 11.11 -4.91
N ASP A 97 -5.31 11.64 -3.70
CA ASP A 97 -4.30 12.27 -2.82
C ASP A 97 -3.10 11.34 -2.53
N ALA A 98 -3.34 10.05 -2.27
CA ALA A 98 -2.27 9.09 -2.03
C ALA A 98 -1.41 8.89 -3.29
N ILE A 99 -2.06 8.74 -4.44
CA ILE A 99 -1.38 8.55 -5.73
C ILE A 99 -0.56 9.79 -6.13
N ASP A 100 -1.06 10.99 -5.86
CA ASP A 100 -0.32 12.22 -6.10
C ASP A 100 0.91 12.32 -5.21
N LEU A 101 0.78 11.99 -3.91
CA LEU A 101 1.93 11.89 -3.01
C LEU A 101 2.95 10.84 -3.47
N ALA A 102 2.49 9.67 -3.95
CA ALA A 102 3.36 8.63 -4.47
C ALA A 102 4.14 9.07 -5.71
N LYS A 103 3.48 9.77 -6.63
CA LYS A 103 4.12 10.35 -7.82
C LYS A 103 5.12 11.46 -7.44
N GLU A 104 4.81 12.28 -6.44
CA GLU A 104 5.72 13.30 -5.92
C GLU A 104 6.95 12.68 -5.27
N GLN A 105 6.76 11.68 -4.41
CA GLN A 105 7.85 10.98 -3.72
C GLN A 105 8.79 10.30 -4.72
N ARG A 106 8.25 9.67 -5.77
CA ARG A 106 9.03 9.13 -6.89
C ARG A 106 9.91 10.19 -7.57
N ARG A 107 9.40 11.42 -7.75
CA ARG A 107 10.15 12.52 -8.40
C ARG A 107 11.23 13.11 -7.49
N ALA A 108 10.98 13.19 -6.18
CA ALA A 108 11.87 13.82 -5.22
C ALA A 108 13.22 13.10 -5.09
N ASN A 109 13.27 11.80 -5.40
CA ASN A 109 14.49 11.00 -5.32
C ASN A 109 15.47 11.23 -6.49
N GLY A 110 15.12 12.08 -7.47
CA GLY A 110 16.02 12.52 -8.54
C GLY A 110 16.35 11.47 -9.62
N GLU A 111 16.10 10.20 -9.36
CA GLU A 111 16.29 9.09 -10.29
C GLU A 111 14.99 8.74 -11.02
N LYS A 112 15.12 8.44 -12.30
CA LYS A 112 14.00 7.96 -13.12
C LYS A 112 13.76 6.48 -12.83
N ILE A 113 12.69 6.19 -12.09
CA ILE A 113 12.26 4.82 -11.79
C ILE A 113 11.25 4.38 -12.86
N ASP A 114 11.76 3.76 -13.92
CA ASP A 114 10.97 3.38 -15.10
C ASP A 114 10.13 2.11 -14.90
N ASN A 115 10.49 1.28 -13.92
CA ASN A 115 9.82 0.04 -13.59
C ASN A 115 8.71 0.21 -12.52
N LEU A 116 8.23 1.44 -12.28
CA LEU A 116 7.23 1.74 -11.26
C LEU A 116 6.11 2.66 -11.76
N THR A 117 4.87 2.19 -11.64
CA THR A 117 3.65 2.94 -11.98
C THR A 117 2.67 2.99 -10.81
N PHE A 118 2.02 4.14 -10.60
CA PHE A 118 0.98 4.34 -9.60
C PHE A 118 -0.37 4.64 -10.25
N LEU A 119 -1.42 3.92 -9.83
CA LEU A 119 -2.78 4.03 -10.38
C LEU A 119 -3.81 4.24 -9.27
N GLN A 120 -4.73 5.17 -9.45
CA GLN A 120 -5.90 5.25 -8.57
C GLN A 120 -6.85 4.12 -8.93
N MET A 121 -7.13 3.22 -7.98
CA MET A 121 -8.00 2.07 -8.19
C MET A 121 -8.60 1.58 -6.87
N ASP A 122 -9.88 1.22 -6.92
CA ASP A 122 -10.55 0.48 -5.86
C ASP A 122 -10.14 -1.00 -5.92
N GLY A 123 -9.42 -1.48 -4.90
CA GLY A 123 -8.96 -2.87 -4.82
C GLY A 123 -10.10 -3.90 -4.87
N THR A 124 -11.34 -3.51 -4.55
CA THR A 124 -12.52 -4.39 -4.69
C THR A 124 -13.03 -4.47 -6.13
N LYS A 125 -12.46 -3.69 -7.05
CA LYS A 125 -12.84 -3.56 -8.46
C LYS A 125 -11.66 -3.68 -9.43
N MET A 126 -10.61 -4.43 -9.05
CA MET A 126 -9.50 -4.73 -9.97
C MET A 126 -9.99 -5.32 -11.30
N ASP A 127 -9.33 -4.95 -12.39
CA ASP A 127 -9.68 -5.39 -13.75
C ASP A 127 -9.56 -6.91 -13.90
N THR A 128 -10.50 -7.54 -14.61
CA THR A 128 -10.45 -8.99 -14.86
C THR A 128 -9.22 -9.40 -15.68
N GLU A 129 -8.67 -8.48 -16.47
CA GLU A 129 -7.44 -8.67 -17.24
C GLU A 129 -6.20 -8.85 -16.36
N TRP A 130 -6.26 -8.50 -15.07
CA TRP A 130 -5.15 -8.67 -14.13
C TRP A 130 -5.11 -10.07 -13.49
N THR A 131 -6.05 -10.95 -13.86
CA THR A 131 -6.04 -12.35 -13.41
C THR A 131 -4.72 -13.03 -13.81
N ASN A 132 -3.99 -13.57 -12.84
CA ASN A 132 -2.66 -14.19 -13.02
C ASN A 132 -1.59 -13.28 -13.64
N LYS A 133 -1.73 -11.95 -13.52
CA LYS A 133 -0.77 -10.99 -14.08
C LYS A 133 0.45 -10.77 -13.19
N PHE A 134 0.31 -10.96 -11.89
CA PHE A 134 1.35 -10.65 -10.90
C PHE A 134 1.89 -11.92 -10.27
N ASP A 135 3.22 -11.99 -10.15
CA ASP A 135 3.92 -13.07 -9.47
C ASP A 135 3.97 -12.85 -7.96
N LEU A 136 3.92 -11.58 -7.53
CA LEU A 136 3.91 -11.17 -6.13
C LEU A 136 2.88 -10.07 -5.90
N VAL A 137 2.06 -10.21 -4.86
CA VAL A 137 1.21 -9.14 -4.35
C VAL A 137 1.65 -8.81 -2.93
N ILE A 138 1.81 -7.53 -2.65
CA ILE A 138 2.11 -6.98 -1.33
C ILE A 138 0.97 -6.07 -0.88
N VAL A 139 0.68 -6.12 0.43
CA VAL A 139 -0.34 -5.27 1.06
C VAL A 139 0.19 -4.83 2.42
N PHE A 140 0.81 -3.66 2.48
CA PHE A 140 1.43 -3.14 3.70
C PHE A 140 0.41 -2.35 4.54
N ASP A 141 -0.08 -2.97 5.61
CA ASP A 141 -0.96 -2.35 6.62
C ASP A 141 -2.22 -1.66 6.07
N ALA A 142 -2.72 -2.11 4.92
CA ALA A 142 -3.90 -1.49 4.27
C ALA A 142 -5.16 -2.35 4.33
N CYS A 143 -5.06 -3.66 4.59
CA CYS A 143 -6.21 -4.56 4.57
C CYS A 143 -7.22 -4.31 5.70
N HIS A 144 -6.75 -3.89 6.87
CA HIS A 144 -7.60 -3.73 8.04
C HIS A 144 -8.56 -2.53 7.93
N ASP A 145 -8.23 -1.57 7.07
CA ASP A 145 -9.03 -0.37 6.79
C ASP A 145 -10.07 -0.59 5.67
N GLN A 146 -10.01 -1.71 4.95
CA GLN A 146 -10.93 -1.96 3.84
C GLN A 146 -12.35 -2.22 4.33
N THR A 147 -13.34 -1.61 3.69
CA THR A 147 -14.77 -1.87 3.97
C THR A 147 -15.16 -3.32 3.68
N ARG A 148 -14.50 -3.95 2.69
CA ARG A 148 -14.73 -5.34 2.25
C ARG A 148 -13.40 -6.05 2.03
N PRO A 149 -12.65 -6.37 3.10
CA PRO A 149 -11.35 -7.01 2.99
C PRO A 149 -11.46 -8.42 2.40
N ASP A 150 -12.62 -9.06 2.54
CA ASP A 150 -12.95 -10.34 1.93
C ASP A 150 -12.96 -10.26 0.40
N LEU A 151 -13.48 -9.18 -0.18
CA LEU A 151 -13.50 -8.98 -1.63
C LEU A 151 -12.10 -8.68 -2.18
N VAL A 152 -11.32 -7.85 -1.47
CA VAL A 152 -9.92 -7.60 -1.83
C VAL A 152 -9.14 -8.91 -1.80
N SER A 153 -9.23 -9.66 -0.69
CA SER A 153 -8.52 -10.94 -0.53
C SER A 153 -8.95 -11.98 -1.57
N SER A 154 -10.25 -12.06 -1.91
CA SER A 154 -10.74 -13.01 -2.94
C SER A 154 -10.18 -12.76 -4.34
N ARG A 155 -9.66 -11.56 -4.60
CA ARG A 155 -9.01 -11.18 -5.86
C ARG A 155 -7.50 -11.43 -5.83
N LEU A 156 -6.93 -11.76 -4.67
CA LEU A 156 -5.51 -12.04 -4.49
C LEU A 156 -5.30 -13.54 -4.32
N GLN A 157 -4.45 -14.13 -5.17
CA GLN A 157 -4.19 -15.57 -5.14
C GLN A 157 -2.94 -15.95 -4.34
N PHE A 158 -2.07 -14.98 -4.01
CA PHE A 158 -0.82 -15.23 -3.27
C PHE A 158 -0.41 -14.11 -2.30
N PHE A 159 0.13 -14.59 -1.16
CA PHE A 159 0.85 -13.96 -0.05
C PHE A 159 0.26 -12.70 0.60
N PHE A 160 0.03 -12.79 1.91
CA PHE A 160 -0.59 -11.76 2.74
C PHE A 160 0.38 -11.44 3.88
N LEU A 161 1.00 -10.26 3.87
CA LEU A 161 1.71 -9.77 5.06
C LEU A 161 0.87 -8.70 5.76
N ALA A 162 -0.18 -9.15 6.43
CA ALA A 162 -0.84 -8.33 7.44
C ALA A 162 0.03 -8.38 8.71
N ILE A 163 0.99 -7.46 8.87
CA ILE A 163 1.57 -7.23 10.21
C ILE A 163 0.59 -6.36 11.00
N SER A 164 -0.53 -6.96 11.43
CA SER A 164 -1.29 -6.42 12.54
C SER A 164 -0.69 -6.99 13.82
N PHE A 165 0.07 -6.18 14.56
CA PHE A 165 0.44 -6.51 15.93
C PHE A 165 -0.81 -6.40 16.80
N SER A 166 -1.61 -7.47 16.87
CA SER A 166 -2.51 -7.68 18.00
C SER A 166 -1.71 -8.31 19.14
N ARG A 167 -1.71 -7.65 20.31
CA ARG A 167 -1.45 -8.31 21.58
C ARG A 167 -2.72 -9.01 22.05
#